data_AF-A0AAU7UF71-F1
#
_entry.id   AF-A0AAU7UF71-F1
#
_cell.length_a   1.000
_cell.length_b   1.000
_cell.length_c   1.000
_cell.angle_alpha   90.00
_cell.angle_beta   90.00
_cell.angle_gamma   90.00
#
_symmetry.space_group_name_H-M   'P 1'
#
loop_
_entity.id
_entity.type
_entity.pdbx_description
1 polymer ?
#
loop_
_entity_poly.entity_id
_entity_poly.type
_entity_poly.pdbx_seq_one_letter_code
_entity_poly.pdbx_strand_id
1 'polypeptide(L)'
;MSTFPLTDDFLKALELAHGYHLGQYRKGTDKGKEPGIPYISHLLGVASIALEYGATEPEAIAALLHDALEDGPNNTGRDADELRQEIVETFHEGVLIAHLVDGATDDAPKASMEKRPWRERKLEYLARLPGEEASALLVSASDKLHNARAILSDLLASGPVVFTRFNQGRDGTLQYYRLLADTYLKVDTADVRSRPRLHALFVELERTVTALESACGVTADEVRPWPLLSPAAAS
;
A
#
# COMPACT_ATOMS: atom_id res chain seq x y z
N MET A 1 20.65 13.67 25.06
CA MET A 1 20.45 12.23 24.80
C MET A 1 19.95 12.13 23.37
N SER A 2 20.60 11.31 22.54
CA SER A 2 20.06 10.98 21.22
C SER A 2 18.76 10.24 21.44
N THR A 3 17.62 10.90 21.24
CA THR A 3 16.32 10.21 21.20
C THR A 3 16.38 9.26 20.01
N PHE A 4 16.38 7.96 20.29
CA PHE A 4 16.19 6.96 19.24
C PHE A 4 14.87 7.30 18.53
N PRO A 5 14.82 7.26 17.19
CA PRO A 5 13.69 7.83 16.43
C PRO A 5 12.37 7.08 16.63
N LEU A 6 12.40 5.90 17.28
CA LEU A 6 11.25 5.06 17.57
C LEU A 6 11.15 4.84 19.08
N THR A 7 9.98 5.09 19.63
CA THR A 7 9.65 4.93 21.05
C THR A 7 8.90 3.62 21.28
N ASP A 8 8.42 3.43 22.51
CA ASP A 8 7.56 2.30 22.87
C ASP A 8 6.24 2.28 22.07
N ASP A 9 5.82 3.41 21.49
CA ASP A 9 4.64 3.44 20.62
C ASP A 9 4.86 2.61 19.34
N PHE A 10 6.06 2.62 18.76
CA PHE A 10 6.37 1.73 17.64
C PHE A 10 6.34 0.24 18.04
N LEU A 11 6.75 -0.09 19.26
CA LEU A 11 6.66 -1.47 19.78
C LEU A 11 5.19 -1.91 19.93
N LYS A 12 4.33 -1.07 20.51
CA LYS A 12 2.88 -1.33 20.61
C LYS A 12 2.25 -1.49 19.23
N ALA A 13 2.66 -0.68 18.25
CA ALA A 13 2.17 -0.78 16.88
C ALA A 13 2.52 -2.14 16.26
N LEU A 14 3.71 -2.68 16.54
CA LEU A 14 4.09 -4.02 16.10
C LEU A 14 3.22 -5.11 16.74
N GLU A 15 2.90 -4.98 18.02
CA GLU A 15 1.99 -5.89 18.72
C GLU A 15 0.58 -5.86 18.12
N LEU A 16 0.04 -4.66 17.84
CA LEU A 16 -1.26 -4.51 17.17
C LEU A 16 -1.23 -5.08 15.75
N ALA A 17 -0.22 -4.76 14.94
CA ALA A 17 -0.07 -5.30 13.59
C ALA A 17 -0.01 -6.84 13.58
N HIS A 18 0.74 -7.43 14.53
CA HIS A 18 0.77 -8.88 14.69
C HIS A 18 -0.59 -9.45 15.10
N GLY A 19 -1.29 -8.81 16.04
CA GLY A 19 -2.61 -9.22 16.50
C GLY A 19 -3.69 -9.17 15.41
N TYR A 20 -3.77 -8.05 14.67
CA TYR A 20 -4.76 -7.85 13.61
C TYR A 20 -4.56 -8.75 12.39
N HIS A 21 -3.33 -9.23 12.18
CA HIS A 21 -2.97 -10.07 11.04
C HIS A 21 -2.47 -11.46 11.47
N LEU A 22 -2.87 -11.92 12.67
CA LEU A 22 -2.44 -13.20 13.23
C LEU A 22 -2.89 -14.35 12.32
N GLY A 23 -1.93 -15.16 11.87
CA GLY A 23 -2.20 -16.30 10.99
C GLY A 23 -2.52 -15.92 9.53
N GLN A 24 -2.43 -14.65 9.15
CA GLN A 24 -2.59 -14.21 7.77
C GLN A 24 -1.31 -14.45 6.96
N TYR A 25 -1.50 -14.89 5.71
CA TYR A 25 -0.43 -15.10 4.73
C TYR A 25 -0.63 -14.22 3.50
N ARG A 26 0.46 -13.95 2.78
CA ARG A 26 0.41 -13.24 1.50
C ARG A 26 -0.38 -14.07 0.47
N LYS A 27 -1.31 -13.42 -0.21
CA LYS A 27 -2.20 -14.05 -1.19
C LYS A 27 -1.44 -14.89 -2.22
N GLY A 28 -1.80 -16.17 -2.34
CA GLY A 28 -1.26 -17.08 -3.35
C GLY A 28 0.18 -17.56 -3.07
N THR A 29 0.70 -17.34 -1.86
CA THR A 29 2.00 -17.87 -1.42
C THR A 29 1.89 -19.23 -0.74
N ASP A 30 0.69 -19.65 -0.37
CA ASP A 30 0.44 -20.99 0.18
C ASP A 30 0.65 -22.05 -0.91
N LYS A 31 1.77 -22.77 -0.84
CA LYS A 31 2.16 -23.78 -1.83
C LYS A 31 2.13 -25.17 -1.20
N GLY A 32 0.92 -25.71 -1.01
CA GLY A 32 0.74 -27.10 -0.59
C GLY A 32 1.31 -27.40 0.80
N LYS A 33 2.51 -28.00 0.86
CA LYS A 33 3.19 -28.38 2.12
C LYS A 33 4.09 -27.29 2.71
N GLU A 34 4.41 -26.26 1.94
CA GLU A 34 5.22 -25.13 2.43
C GLU A 34 4.29 -24.04 2.99
N PRO A 35 4.58 -23.51 4.20
CA PRO A 35 3.83 -22.38 4.73
C PRO A 35 4.02 -21.17 3.82
N GLY A 36 2.93 -20.43 3.57
CA GLY A 36 2.99 -19.18 2.83
C GLY A 36 3.87 -18.13 3.50
N ILE A 37 4.09 -17.02 2.82
CA ILE A 37 4.85 -15.89 3.38
C ILE A 37 3.96 -15.19 4.42
N PRO A 38 4.38 -15.07 5.70
CA PRO A 38 3.59 -14.41 6.73
C PRO A 38 3.28 -12.95 6.36
N TYR A 39 2.03 -12.51 6.56
CA TYR A 39 1.61 -11.16 6.14
C TYR A 39 2.37 -10.04 6.85
N ILE A 40 2.79 -10.26 8.11
CA ILE A 40 3.60 -9.33 8.89
C ILE A 40 4.91 -8.91 8.17
N SER A 41 5.45 -9.76 7.28
CA SER A 41 6.62 -9.40 6.46
C SER A 41 6.37 -8.19 5.56
N HIS A 42 5.15 -8.06 5.02
CA HIS A 42 4.74 -6.91 4.23
C HIS A 42 4.65 -5.66 5.08
N LEU A 43 3.97 -5.74 6.23
CA LEU A 43 3.78 -4.60 7.14
C LEU A 43 5.13 -4.05 7.62
N LEU A 44 6.04 -4.94 8.02
CA LEU A 44 7.42 -4.58 8.37
C LEU A 44 8.19 -3.98 7.19
N GLY A 45 8.01 -4.53 5.98
CA GLY A 45 8.66 -4.01 4.77
C GLY A 45 8.17 -2.61 4.40
N VAL A 46 6.87 -2.33 4.54
CA VAL A 46 6.28 -1.01 4.29
C VAL A 46 6.75 0.01 5.31
N ALA A 47 6.78 -0.35 6.60
CA ALA A 47 7.32 0.51 7.66
C ALA A 47 8.82 0.79 7.43
N SER A 48 9.60 -0.21 7.02
CA SER A 48 11.03 -0.03 6.69
C SER A 48 11.22 0.95 5.54
N ILE A 49 10.45 0.82 4.46
CA ILE A 49 10.50 1.75 3.32
C ILE A 49 10.14 3.16 3.80
N ALA A 50 9.05 3.34 4.54
CA ALA A 50 8.63 4.65 5.02
C ALA A 50 9.75 5.32 5.84
N LEU A 51 10.39 4.59 6.76
CA LEU A 51 11.52 5.07 7.57
C LEU A 51 12.73 5.48 6.72
N GLU A 52 13.12 4.65 5.73
CA GLU A 52 14.21 4.98 4.81
C GLU A 52 13.94 6.29 4.06
N TYR A 53 12.68 6.51 3.66
CA TYR A 53 12.23 7.69 2.94
C TYR A 53 11.77 8.86 3.84
N GLY A 54 12.16 8.84 5.11
CA GLY A 54 12.05 10.00 6.00
C GLY A 54 10.70 10.13 6.69
N ALA A 55 10.08 9.01 7.03
CA ALA A 55 8.93 8.98 7.93
C ALA A 55 9.29 9.53 9.32
N THR A 56 8.35 10.27 9.90
CA THR A 56 8.27 10.44 11.36
C THR A 56 7.79 9.15 12.02
N GLU A 57 7.87 9.05 13.35
CA GLU A 57 7.35 7.88 14.05
C GLU A 57 5.84 7.64 13.81
N PRO A 58 4.94 8.63 13.91
CA PRO A 58 3.51 8.44 13.56
C PRO A 58 3.30 7.92 12.14
N GLU A 59 4.06 8.41 11.16
CA GLU A 59 3.99 7.94 9.78
C GLU A 59 4.51 6.50 9.63
N ALA A 60 5.56 6.13 10.37
CA ALA A 60 6.07 4.76 10.39
C ALA A 60 5.10 3.79 11.07
N ILE A 61 4.41 4.23 12.14
CA ILE A 61 3.33 3.48 12.78
C ILE A 61 2.16 3.31 11.82
N ALA A 62 1.72 4.39 11.15
CA ALA A 62 0.66 4.32 10.16
C ALA A 62 1.02 3.39 8.99
N ALA A 63 2.27 3.42 8.53
CA ALA A 63 2.80 2.49 7.54
C ALA A 63 2.76 1.03 7.99
N LEU A 64 3.06 0.76 9.27
CA LEU A 64 2.96 -0.57 9.86
C LEU A 64 1.51 -1.07 9.99
N LEU A 65 0.57 -0.14 10.22
CA LEU A 65 -0.86 -0.41 10.45
C LEU A 65 -1.76 -0.17 9.23
N HIS A 66 -1.19 0.12 8.06
CA HIS A 66 -1.95 0.65 6.91
C HIS A 66 -3.10 -0.26 6.43
N ASP A 67 -2.97 -1.58 6.59
CA ASP A 67 -4.00 -2.57 6.24
C ASP A 67 -4.92 -2.97 7.40
N ALA A 68 -4.72 -2.40 8.60
CA ALA A 68 -5.44 -2.79 9.80
C ALA A 68 -6.96 -2.62 9.65
N LEU A 69 -7.42 -1.56 8.99
CA LEU A 69 -8.84 -1.28 8.82
C LEU A 69 -9.46 -2.03 7.63
N GLU A 70 -8.65 -2.47 6.66
CA GLU A 70 -9.11 -3.21 5.48
C GLU A 70 -9.22 -4.72 5.75
N ASP A 71 -8.20 -5.30 6.38
CA ASP A 71 -8.10 -6.76 6.60
C ASP A 71 -8.40 -7.16 8.05
N GLY A 72 -8.11 -6.28 9.01
CA GLY A 72 -8.32 -6.53 10.43
C GLY A 72 -9.77 -6.93 10.78
N PRO A 73 -10.83 -6.35 10.18
CA PRO A 73 -12.19 -6.76 10.51
C PRO A 73 -12.48 -8.23 10.25
N ASN A 74 -12.00 -8.78 9.12
CA ASN A 74 -12.19 -10.18 8.79
C ASN A 74 -11.33 -11.12 9.64
N ASN A 75 -10.15 -10.66 10.07
CA ASN A 75 -9.22 -11.46 10.87
C ASN A 75 -9.57 -11.48 12.37
N THR A 76 -10.12 -10.38 12.89
CA THR A 76 -10.37 -10.19 14.32
C THR A 76 -11.83 -10.38 14.71
N GLY A 77 -12.76 -10.29 13.75
CA GLY A 77 -14.20 -10.29 14.01
C GLY A 77 -14.73 -8.98 14.60
N ARG A 78 -13.92 -7.91 14.59
CA ARG A 78 -14.27 -6.56 15.05
C ARG A 78 -14.57 -5.66 13.88
N ASP A 79 -15.28 -4.57 14.13
CA ASP A 79 -15.58 -3.58 13.10
C ASP A 79 -14.38 -2.65 12.86
N ALA A 80 -14.25 -2.09 11.65
CA ALA A 80 -13.18 -1.13 11.33
C ALA A 80 -13.19 0.09 12.28
N ASP A 81 -14.38 0.53 12.73
CA ASP A 81 -14.51 1.62 13.68
C ASP A 81 -13.93 1.26 15.07
N GLU A 82 -14.06 0.00 15.51
CA GLU A 82 -13.48 -0.47 16.77
C GLU A 82 -11.96 -0.55 16.70
N LEU A 83 -11.41 -0.99 15.56
CA LEU A 83 -9.96 -1.01 15.34
C LEU A 83 -9.39 0.41 15.24
N ARG A 84 -10.10 1.32 14.57
CA ARG A 84 -9.74 2.74 14.51
C ARG A 84 -9.71 3.35 15.90
N GLN A 85 -10.73 3.10 16.72
CA GLN A 85 -10.80 3.64 18.08
C GLN A 85 -9.65 3.13 18.95
N GLU A 86 -9.28 1.86 18.83
CA GLU A 86 -8.12 1.30 19.54
C GLU A 86 -6.81 1.99 19.12
N ILE A 87 -6.62 2.25 17.82
CA ILE A 87 -5.46 3.02 17.34
C ILE A 87 -5.43 4.42 17.97
N VAL A 88 -6.58 5.11 18.01
CA VAL A 88 -6.68 6.45 18.62
C VAL A 88 -6.32 6.44 20.11
N GLU A 89 -6.74 5.41 20.83
CA GLU A 89 -6.54 5.30 22.29
C GLU A 89 -5.16 4.78 22.69
N THR A 90 -4.47 4.04 21.81
CA THR A 90 -3.19 3.37 22.12
C THR A 90 -1.98 4.31 22.06
N PHE A 91 -1.99 5.27 21.13
CA PHE A 91 -0.81 6.07 20.79
C PHE A 91 -0.96 7.54 21.20
N HIS A 92 0.15 8.20 21.52
CA HIS A 92 0.13 9.63 21.85
C HIS A 92 -0.40 10.49 20.68
N GLU A 93 -0.04 10.13 19.44
CA GLU A 93 -0.53 10.76 18.20
C GLU A 93 -1.60 9.90 17.51
N GLY A 94 -2.41 9.17 18.28
CA GLY A 94 -3.37 8.18 17.76
C GLY A 94 -4.37 8.73 16.75
N VAL A 95 -4.82 9.97 16.88
CA VAL A 95 -5.73 10.62 15.91
C VAL A 95 -5.06 10.81 14.55
N LEU A 96 -3.79 11.25 14.52
CA LEU A 96 -3.03 11.40 13.28
C LEU A 96 -2.76 10.04 12.65
N ILE A 97 -2.35 9.05 13.47
CA ILE A 97 -2.09 7.69 12.98
C ILE A 97 -3.35 7.08 12.36
N ALA A 98 -4.50 7.18 13.04
CA ALA A 98 -5.78 6.71 12.51
C ALA A 98 -6.15 7.40 11.20
N HIS A 99 -5.97 8.73 11.11
CA HIS A 99 -6.20 9.49 9.87
C HIS A 99 -5.35 8.96 8.70
N LEU A 100 -4.06 8.71 8.93
CA LEU A 100 -3.15 8.20 7.91
C LEU A 100 -3.50 6.75 7.49
N VAL A 101 -3.94 5.91 8.44
CA VAL A 101 -4.39 4.54 8.15
C VAL A 101 -5.70 4.54 7.34
N ASP A 102 -6.66 5.40 7.68
CA ASP A 102 -7.88 5.60 6.88
C ASP A 102 -7.51 6.07 5.46
N GLY A 103 -6.55 6.99 5.34
CA GLY A 103 -6.04 7.47 4.05
C GLY A 103 -5.36 6.39 3.21
N ALA A 104 -4.81 5.34 3.82
CA ALA A 104 -4.21 4.21 3.13
C ALA A 104 -5.22 3.12 2.71
N THR A 105 -6.39 3.09 3.35
CA THR A 105 -7.43 2.08 3.13
C THR A 105 -8.17 2.30 1.80
N ASP A 106 -8.25 1.27 0.95
CA ASP A 106 -8.91 1.36 -0.37
C ASP A 106 -10.42 1.13 -0.27
N ASP A 107 -10.84 0.28 0.65
CA ASP A 107 -12.23 -0.01 1.00
C ASP A 107 -12.26 -0.51 2.45
N ALA A 108 -13.16 0.03 3.27
CA ALA A 108 -13.42 -0.45 4.63
C ALA A 108 -14.84 -1.05 4.71
N PRO A 109 -15.15 -2.11 3.93
CA PRO A 109 -16.45 -2.74 4.03
C PRO A 109 -16.63 -3.27 5.46
N LYS A 110 -17.85 -3.13 6.00
CA LYS A 110 -18.21 -3.83 7.24
C LYS A 110 -17.93 -5.33 7.06
N ALA A 111 -17.56 -6.00 8.15
CA ALA A 111 -17.34 -7.45 8.14
C ALA A 111 -18.50 -8.14 7.41
N SER A 112 -18.20 -9.07 6.50
CA SER A 112 -19.15 -9.80 5.63
C SER A 112 -19.83 -9.04 4.47
N MET A 113 -19.47 -7.78 4.19
CA MET A 113 -19.95 -7.06 2.99
C MET A 113 -19.05 -7.25 1.77
N GLU A 114 -19.65 -7.35 0.58
CA GLU A 114 -18.88 -7.38 -0.67
C GLU A 114 -18.23 -6.02 -0.95
N LYS A 115 -16.95 -6.09 -1.31
CA LYS A 115 -16.12 -4.98 -1.78
C LYS A 115 -16.73 -4.36 -3.04
N ARG A 116 -16.76 -3.02 -3.14
CA ARG A 116 -17.20 -2.29 -4.35
C ARG A 116 -16.45 -2.75 -5.64
N PRO A 117 -16.95 -2.46 -6.85
CA PRO A 117 -16.24 -2.84 -8.08
C PRO A 117 -14.81 -2.31 -8.12
N TRP A 118 -13.85 -3.18 -8.47
CA TRP A 118 -12.41 -2.87 -8.44
C TRP A 118 -12.06 -1.61 -9.24
N ARG A 119 -12.65 -1.46 -10.44
CA ARG A 119 -12.38 -0.33 -11.33
C ARG A 119 -12.77 1.01 -10.68
N GLU A 120 -13.94 1.07 -10.07
CA GLU A 120 -14.46 2.28 -9.43
C GLU A 120 -13.54 2.71 -8.29
N ARG A 121 -13.20 1.78 -7.38
CA ARG A 121 -12.28 2.06 -6.27
C ARG A 121 -10.92 2.55 -6.75
N LYS A 122 -10.32 1.89 -7.73
CA LYS A 122 -8.98 2.27 -8.21
C LYS A 122 -8.97 3.61 -8.91
N LEU A 123 -10.03 3.95 -9.65
CA LEU A 123 -10.17 5.28 -10.27
C LEU A 123 -10.39 6.38 -9.23
N GLU A 124 -11.24 6.15 -8.22
CA GLU A 124 -11.43 7.08 -7.10
C GLU A 124 -10.12 7.29 -6.32
N TYR A 125 -9.39 6.21 -6.04
CA TYR A 125 -8.08 6.25 -5.41
C TYR A 125 -7.09 7.10 -6.21
N LEU A 126 -6.97 6.86 -7.52
CA LEU A 126 -6.10 7.65 -8.39
C LEU A 126 -6.50 9.13 -8.44
N ALA A 127 -7.80 9.42 -8.42
CA ALA A 127 -8.33 10.79 -8.47
C ALA A 127 -8.08 11.57 -7.17
N ARG A 128 -8.04 10.93 -6.00
CA ARG A 128 -7.78 11.61 -4.71
C ARG A 128 -6.31 11.92 -4.45
N LEU A 129 -5.38 11.07 -4.93
CA LEU A 129 -3.95 11.19 -4.63
C LEU A 129 -3.36 12.61 -4.81
N PRO A 130 -3.68 13.38 -5.88
CA PRO A 130 -3.12 14.73 -6.02
C PRO A 130 -3.52 15.73 -4.93
N GLY A 131 -4.62 15.46 -4.21
CA GLY A 131 -5.11 16.28 -3.10
C GLY A 131 -4.72 15.79 -1.71
N GLU A 132 -4.04 14.64 -1.61
CA GLU A 132 -3.62 14.07 -0.33
C GLU A 132 -2.40 14.80 0.24
N GLU A 133 -2.29 14.78 1.57
CA GLU A 133 -1.15 15.33 2.28
C GLU A 133 0.12 14.47 2.12
N ALA A 134 1.28 15.09 2.29
CA ALA A 134 2.57 14.44 2.05
C ALA A 134 2.78 13.17 2.92
N SER A 135 2.24 13.16 4.13
CA SER A 135 2.29 12.02 5.06
C SER A 135 1.47 10.83 4.56
N ALA A 136 0.23 11.07 4.11
CA ALA A 136 -0.61 10.03 3.51
C ALA A 136 0.01 9.47 2.23
N LEU A 137 0.60 10.34 1.39
CA LEU A 137 1.32 9.94 0.18
C LEU A 137 2.56 9.10 0.49
N LEU A 138 3.30 9.39 1.57
CA LEU A 138 4.46 8.59 1.99
C LEU A 138 4.04 7.16 2.36
N VAL A 139 3.01 7.01 3.20
CA VAL A 139 2.48 5.70 3.62
C VAL A 139 2.00 4.92 2.39
N SER A 140 1.16 5.57 1.58
CA SER A 140 0.60 5.02 0.36
C SER A 140 1.68 4.57 -0.63
N ALA A 141 2.63 5.43 -0.99
CA ALA A 141 3.68 5.07 -1.95
C ALA A 141 4.65 4.00 -1.40
N SER A 142 4.86 3.94 -0.07
CA SER A 142 5.68 2.90 0.56
C SER A 142 5.05 1.52 0.40
N ASP A 143 3.73 1.42 0.62
CA ASP A 143 2.96 0.20 0.35
C ASP A 143 3.06 -0.20 -1.14
N LYS A 144 2.77 0.74 -2.05
CA LYS A 144 2.80 0.45 -3.49
C LYS A 144 4.20 0.05 -3.95
N LEU A 145 5.27 0.66 -3.43
CA LEU A 145 6.64 0.24 -3.74
C LEU A 145 6.92 -1.18 -3.24
N HIS A 146 6.56 -1.51 -1.99
CA HIS A 146 6.75 -2.85 -1.47
C HIS A 146 6.02 -3.89 -2.34
N ASN A 147 4.77 -3.64 -2.67
CA ASN A 147 3.97 -4.54 -3.49
C ASN A 147 4.52 -4.66 -4.93
N ALA A 148 4.95 -3.57 -5.55
CA ALA A 148 5.59 -3.62 -6.88
C ALA A 148 6.88 -4.45 -6.87
N ARG A 149 7.73 -4.29 -5.84
CA ARG A 149 8.96 -5.10 -5.66
C ARG A 149 8.65 -6.58 -5.45
N ALA A 150 7.61 -6.89 -4.67
CA ALA A 150 7.17 -8.27 -4.45
C ALA A 150 6.67 -8.91 -5.76
N ILE A 151 5.84 -8.20 -6.53
CA ILE A 151 5.34 -8.67 -7.83
C ILE A 151 6.51 -8.91 -8.80
N LEU A 152 7.45 -7.97 -8.90
CA LEU A 152 8.63 -8.12 -9.75
C LEU A 152 9.49 -9.31 -9.34
N SER A 153 9.73 -9.49 -8.04
CA SER A 153 10.52 -10.62 -7.53
C SER A 153 9.84 -11.96 -7.85
N ASP A 154 8.52 -12.05 -7.65
CA ASP A 154 7.75 -13.24 -7.98
C ASP A 154 7.68 -13.51 -9.49
N LEU A 155 7.59 -12.47 -10.32
CA LEU A 155 7.65 -12.57 -11.77
C LEU A 155 9.01 -13.11 -12.23
N LEU A 156 10.11 -12.63 -11.66
CA LEU A 156 11.45 -13.11 -11.99
C LEU A 156 11.67 -14.55 -11.52
N ALA A 157 11.10 -14.94 -10.39
CA ALA A 157 11.25 -16.28 -9.84
C ALA A 157 10.34 -17.33 -10.49
N SER A 158 9.08 -16.97 -10.80
CA SER A 158 8.03 -17.91 -11.21
C SER A 158 7.40 -17.60 -12.57
N GLY A 159 7.79 -16.50 -13.22
CA GLY A 159 7.23 -16.09 -14.51
C GLY A 159 5.80 -15.54 -14.42
N PRO A 160 5.10 -15.44 -15.58
CA PRO A 160 3.79 -14.78 -15.67
C PRO A 160 2.67 -15.40 -14.82
N VAL A 161 2.88 -16.60 -14.27
CA VAL A 161 1.90 -17.26 -13.38
C VAL A 161 1.57 -16.42 -12.14
N VAL A 162 2.46 -15.52 -11.72
CA VAL A 162 2.21 -14.56 -10.61
C VAL A 162 0.90 -13.79 -10.79
N PHE A 163 0.54 -13.47 -12.04
CA PHE A 163 -0.65 -12.67 -12.35
C PHE A 163 -1.97 -13.42 -12.12
N THR A 164 -1.95 -14.74 -11.99
CA THR A 164 -3.15 -15.56 -11.66
C THR A 164 -3.71 -15.26 -10.27
N ARG A 165 -2.92 -14.65 -9.38
CA ARG A 165 -3.33 -14.25 -8.02
C ARG A 165 -4.14 -12.94 -8.01
N PHE A 166 -4.13 -12.19 -9.12
CA PHE A 166 -4.75 -10.89 -9.25
C PHE A 166 -6.04 -11.01 -10.07
N ASN A 167 -7.16 -10.50 -9.54
CA ASN A 167 -8.46 -10.64 -10.19
C ASN A 167 -8.52 -9.91 -11.55
N GLN A 168 -7.72 -8.83 -11.69
CA GLN A 168 -7.56 -8.03 -12.89
C GLN A 168 -6.46 -8.56 -13.85
N GLY A 169 -5.83 -9.68 -13.50
CA GLY A 169 -4.76 -10.29 -14.29
C GLY A 169 -3.53 -9.40 -14.48
N ARG A 170 -2.73 -9.73 -15.50
CA ARG A 170 -1.50 -9.00 -15.84
C ARG A 170 -1.80 -7.56 -16.22
N ASP A 171 -2.66 -7.38 -17.20
CA ASP A 171 -2.81 -6.09 -17.85
C ASP A 171 -3.39 -5.03 -16.89
N GLY A 172 -4.40 -5.40 -16.10
CA GLY A 172 -4.95 -4.50 -15.08
C GLY A 172 -3.97 -4.19 -13.95
N THR A 173 -3.11 -5.14 -13.58
CA THR A 173 -2.09 -4.92 -12.55
C THR A 173 -1.03 -3.94 -13.03
N LEU A 174 -0.45 -4.17 -14.22
CA LEU A 174 0.54 -3.28 -14.80
C LEU A 174 -0.03 -1.88 -15.02
N GLN A 175 -1.25 -1.79 -15.57
CA GLN A 175 -1.89 -0.50 -15.80
C GLN A 175 -2.10 0.28 -14.50
N TYR A 176 -2.60 -0.37 -13.46
CA TYR A 176 -2.83 0.30 -12.18
C TYR A 176 -1.53 0.84 -11.58
N TYR A 177 -0.46 0.05 -11.57
CA TYR A 177 0.84 0.49 -11.06
C TYR A 177 1.47 1.60 -11.89
N ARG A 178 1.31 1.58 -13.23
CA ARG A 178 1.76 2.68 -14.09
C ARG A 178 1.02 3.96 -13.79
N LEU A 179 -0.30 3.92 -13.69
CA LEU A 179 -1.11 5.09 -13.36
C LEU A 179 -0.81 5.63 -11.96
N LEU A 180 -0.53 4.77 -10.99
CA LEU A 180 -0.06 5.16 -9.66
C LEU A 180 1.27 5.93 -9.77
N ALA A 181 2.29 5.33 -10.40
CA ALA A 181 3.61 5.96 -10.55
C ALA A 181 3.53 7.32 -11.25
N ASP A 182 2.76 7.41 -12.35
CA ASP A 182 2.53 8.67 -13.06
C ASP A 182 1.80 9.70 -12.18
N THR A 183 0.86 9.27 -11.34
CA THR A 183 0.10 10.16 -10.46
C THR A 183 0.96 10.73 -9.34
N TYR A 184 1.73 9.88 -8.64
CA TYR A 184 2.62 10.34 -7.57
C TYR A 184 3.68 11.34 -8.08
N LEU A 185 4.26 11.08 -9.25
CA LEU A 185 5.27 11.99 -9.83
C LEU A 185 4.72 13.35 -10.24
N LYS A 186 3.40 13.46 -10.46
CA LYS A 186 2.75 14.74 -10.79
C LYS A 186 2.38 15.56 -9.55
N VAL A 187 2.45 14.98 -8.34
CA VAL A 187 2.14 15.72 -7.12
C VAL A 187 3.29 16.69 -6.80
N ASP A 188 2.98 17.98 -6.87
CA ASP A 188 3.95 19.06 -6.65
C ASP A 188 3.37 20.13 -5.71
N THR A 189 2.97 19.70 -4.51
CA THR A 189 2.55 20.61 -3.44
C THR A 189 3.77 21.16 -2.69
N ALA A 190 3.60 22.25 -1.94
CA ALA A 190 4.68 22.83 -1.14
C ALA A 190 5.24 21.81 -0.11
N ASP A 191 4.36 21.03 0.51
CA ASP A 191 4.74 20.03 1.50
C ASP A 191 5.54 18.89 0.88
N VAL A 192 5.12 18.38 -0.29
CA VAL A 192 5.90 17.36 -1.03
C VAL A 192 7.27 17.91 -1.44
N ARG A 193 7.35 19.14 -1.96
CA ARG A 193 8.64 19.77 -2.31
C ARG A 193 9.59 19.93 -1.12
N SER A 194 9.06 20.13 0.08
CA SER A 194 9.86 20.23 1.29
C SER A 194 10.44 18.89 1.77
N ARG A 195 9.98 17.75 1.20
CA ARG A 195 10.39 16.39 1.57
C ARG A 195 11.14 15.70 0.42
N PRO A 196 12.45 15.94 0.24
CA PRO A 196 13.21 15.39 -0.89
C PRO A 196 13.25 13.85 -0.93
N ARG A 197 13.19 13.18 0.24
CA ARG A 197 13.13 11.72 0.30
C ARG A 197 11.77 11.18 -0.17
N LEU A 198 10.67 11.88 0.06
CA LEU A 198 9.37 11.50 -0.48
C LEU A 198 9.37 11.55 -2.02
N HIS A 199 9.98 12.57 -2.61
CA HIS A 199 10.15 12.61 -4.06
C HIS A 199 11.02 11.44 -4.57
N ALA A 200 12.10 11.10 -3.86
CA ALA A 200 12.92 9.94 -4.19
C ALA A 200 12.14 8.61 -4.11
N LEU A 201 11.20 8.47 -3.18
CA LEU A 201 10.28 7.32 -3.10
C LEU A 201 9.41 7.21 -4.35
N PHE A 202 8.84 8.34 -4.83
CA PHE A 202 8.03 8.33 -6.05
C PHE A 202 8.84 7.92 -7.28
N VAL A 203 10.08 8.39 -7.38
CA VAL A 203 11.00 7.99 -8.46
C VAL A 203 11.38 6.51 -8.36
N GLU A 204 11.61 5.99 -7.15
CA GLU A 204 11.92 4.57 -6.94
C GLU A 204 10.74 3.66 -7.31
N LEU A 205 9.51 4.08 -7.00
CA LEU A 205 8.30 3.41 -7.45
C LEU A 205 8.23 3.38 -8.98
N GLU A 206 8.41 4.53 -9.65
CA GLU A 206 8.42 4.59 -11.12
C GLU A 206 9.45 3.64 -11.72
N ARG A 207 10.68 3.66 -11.20
CA ARG A 207 11.76 2.77 -11.66
C ARG A 207 11.38 1.30 -11.51
N THR A 208 10.76 0.93 -10.39
CA THR A 208 10.32 -0.44 -10.12
C THR A 208 9.21 -0.87 -11.06
N VAL A 209 8.24 0.01 -11.33
CA VAL A 209 7.15 -0.26 -12.29
C VAL A 209 7.69 -0.41 -13.70
N THR A 210 8.65 0.42 -14.12
CA THR A 210 9.32 0.30 -15.42
C THR A 210 10.06 -1.03 -15.56
N ALA A 211 10.73 -1.50 -14.50
CA ALA A 211 11.34 -2.82 -14.48
C ALA A 211 10.30 -3.96 -14.60
N LEU A 212 9.16 -3.82 -13.94
CA LEU A 212 8.06 -4.78 -14.02
C LEU A 212 7.44 -4.87 -15.43
N GLU A 213 7.22 -3.74 -16.08
CA GLU A 213 6.75 -3.68 -17.48
C GLU A 213 7.76 -4.30 -18.44
N SER A 214 9.03 -3.96 -18.28
CA SER A 214 10.12 -4.51 -19.09
C SER A 214 10.23 -6.02 -18.94
N ALA A 215 10.12 -6.55 -17.72
CA ALA A 215 10.08 -7.99 -17.45
C ALA A 215 8.85 -8.68 -18.06
N CYS A 216 7.77 -7.91 -18.31
CA CYS A 216 6.58 -8.35 -19.02
C CYS A 216 6.66 -8.15 -20.55
N GLY A 217 7.75 -7.59 -21.07
CA GLY A 217 7.91 -7.33 -22.51
C GLY A 217 7.01 -6.22 -23.05
N VAL A 218 6.64 -5.25 -22.21
CA VAL A 218 5.83 -4.07 -22.59
C VAL A 218 6.49 -2.80 -22.08
N THR A 219 6.06 -1.67 -22.62
CA THR A 219 6.51 -0.33 -22.24
C THR A 219 5.40 0.46 -21.53
N ALA A 220 5.78 1.49 -20.77
CA ALA A 220 4.83 2.39 -20.13
C ALA A 220 3.81 3.00 -21.12
N ASP A 221 4.25 3.34 -22.33
CA ASP A 221 3.38 3.94 -23.36
C ASP A 221 2.35 2.96 -23.93
N GLU A 222 2.68 1.67 -23.98
CA GLU A 222 1.72 0.62 -24.37
C GLU A 222 0.71 0.34 -23.25
N VAL A 223 1.16 0.40 -21.99
CA VAL A 223 0.37 0.05 -20.80
C VAL A 223 -0.66 1.14 -20.43
N ARG A 224 -0.28 2.42 -20.51
CA ARG A 224 -1.16 3.55 -20.15
C ARG A 224 -2.55 3.52 -20.79
N PRO A 225 -2.69 3.36 -22.13
CA PRO A 225 -3.98 3.48 -22.82
C PRO A 225 -4.85 2.21 -22.76
N TRP A 226 -4.47 1.18 -21.99
CA TRP A 226 -5.29 -0.04 -21.91
C TRP A 226 -6.71 0.23 -21.40
N PRO A 227 -7.72 -0.56 -21.82
CA PRO A 227 -9.12 -0.19 -21.63
C PRO A 227 -9.61 -0.28 -20.18
N LEU A 228 -8.95 -1.05 -19.31
CA LEU A 228 -9.49 -1.40 -17.99
C LEU A 228 -9.63 -0.18 -17.06
N LEU A 229 -8.62 0.68 -17.02
CA LEU A 229 -8.61 1.92 -16.23
C LEU A 229 -8.62 3.19 -17.08
N SER A 230 -8.78 3.08 -18.40
CA SER A 230 -8.99 4.27 -19.23
C SER A 230 -10.38 4.87 -18.96
N PRO A 231 -10.51 6.22 -19.01
CA PRO A 231 -11.81 6.86 -19.08
C PRO A 231 -12.60 6.28 -20.26
N ALA A 232 -13.90 6.03 -20.09
CA ALA A 232 -14.73 5.70 -21.24
C ALA A 232 -14.60 6.85 -22.25
N ALA A 233 -14.37 6.55 -23.52
CA ALA A 233 -14.40 7.57 -24.56
C ALA A 233 -15.74 8.32 -24.43
N ALA A 234 -15.68 9.63 -24.22
CA ALA A 234 -16.88 10.46 -24.20
C ALA A 234 -17.56 10.29 -25.56
N SER A 235 -18.68 9.55 -25.58
CA SER A 235 -19.57 9.40 -26.72
C SER A 235 -20.43 10.64 -26.90
#